data_AF-A0A2J7RMM7-F1
#
_entry.id   AF-A0A2J7RMM7-F1
#
_cell.length_a   1.000
_cell.length_b   1.000
_cell.length_c   1.000
_cell.angle_alpha   90.00
_cell.angle_beta   90.00
_cell.angle_gamma   90.00
#
_symmetry.space_group_name_H-M   'P 1'
#
loop_
_entity.id
_entity.type
_entity.pdbx_description
1 polymer ?
#
loop_
_entity_poly.entity_id
_entity_poly.type
_entity_poly.pdbx_seq_one_letter_code
_entity_poly.pdbx_strand_id
1 'polypeptide(L)'
;MLSSDEIVSSVGVQQEEREESENEEEVDSAASKKISHGAALNHLESLLDYLESEENSLLSDKLILHRLHMDIRKKENAMKKQTTILNFF
;
A
#
# COMPACT_ATOMS: atom_id res chain seq x y z
N MET A 1 49.78 27.87 21.63
CA MET A 1 48.95 29.03 22.00
C MET A 1 47.61 28.87 21.30
N LEU A 2 46.53 28.79 22.06
CA LEU A 2 45.18 29.07 21.57
C LEU A 2 44.53 30.00 22.59
N SER A 3 44.07 31.14 22.08
CA SER A 3 43.63 32.31 22.81
C SER A 3 42.30 32.06 23.50
N SER A 4 42.18 32.56 24.73
CA SER A 4 40.91 32.95 25.35
C SER A 4 40.22 34.00 24.48
N ASP A 5 38.88 34.07 24.56
CA ASP A 5 37.94 34.89 23.77
C ASP A 5 37.33 34.02 22.65
N GLU A 6 36.10 33.49 22.74
CA GLU A 6 34.86 34.18 23.11
C GLU A 6 33.81 33.14 23.56
N ILE A 7 33.36 33.32 24.80
CA ILE A 7 32.34 32.55 25.50
C ILE A 7 30.97 33.17 25.17
N VAL A 8 30.05 32.33 24.69
CA VAL A 8 28.58 32.37 24.88
C VAL A 8 27.80 33.60 24.38
N SER A 9 26.87 33.39 23.44
CA SER A 9 25.55 34.04 23.41
C SER A 9 24.67 33.36 22.35
N SER A 10 23.84 32.37 22.68
CA SER A 10 22.51 32.46 23.29
C SER A 10 21.37 32.70 22.27
N VAL A 11 20.30 31.90 22.44
CA VAL A 11 18.94 32.00 21.86
C VAL A 11 18.76 31.36 20.47
N GLY A 12 17.98 30.29 20.29
CA GLY A 12 17.10 29.61 21.24
C GLY A 12 16.32 28.43 20.61
N VAL A 13 15.43 27.89 21.43
CA VAL A 13 14.27 27.06 21.09
C VAL A 13 14.49 25.54 21.00
N GLN A 14 14.35 24.95 22.19
CA GLN A 14 13.49 23.80 22.53
C GLN A 14 13.77 22.43 21.91
N GLN A 15 14.29 21.57 22.78
CA GLN A 15 13.83 20.21 23.04
C GLN A 15 12.41 19.95 22.55
N GLU A 16 12.29 19.10 21.55
CA GLU A 16 11.32 18.02 21.57
C GLU A 16 12.00 16.83 20.89
N GLU A 17 12.29 15.83 21.70
CA GLU A 17 12.39 14.44 21.25
C GLU A 17 11.21 14.24 20.32
N ARG A 18 11.46 14.04 19.02
CA ARG A 18 10.41 13.65 18.11
C ARG A 18 10.11 12.18 18.42
N GLU A 19 9.34 12.00 19.49
CA GLU A 19 8.29 11.01 19.55
C GLU A 19 7.43 11.25 18.31
N GLU A 20 7.86 10.70 17.16
CA GLU A 20 6.90 10.38 16.12
C GLU A 20 6.17 9.15 16.65
N SER A 21 5.24 9.46 17.57
CA SER A 21 4.29 8.59 18.21
C SER A 21 3.79 7.58 17.19
N GLU A 22 4.11 6.31 17.43
CA GLU A 22 3.16 5.21 17.47
C GLU A 22 1.76 5.58 16.92
N ASN A 23 1.68 5.74 15.61
CA ASN A 23 0.47 5.56 14.83
C ASN A 23 0.78 4.56 13.70
N GLU A 24 1.67 3.60 13.98
CA GLU A 24 1.27 2.24 13.69
C GLU A 24 0.08 2.00 14.61
N GLU A 25 -1.12 2.37 14.13
CA GLU A 25 -2.37 1.87 14.70
C GLU A 25 -2.12 0.38 14.82
N GLU A 26 -1.87 -0.06 16.06
CA GLU A 26 -1.79 -1.45 16.42
C GLU A 26 -3.09 -1.99 15.87
N VAL A 27 -3.03 -2.63 14.70
CA VAL A 27 -4.19 -3.23 14.07
C VAL A 27 -4.58 -4.27 15.09
N ASP A 28 -5.52 -3.86 15.93
CA ASP A 28 -5.94 -4.61 17.10
C ASP A 28 -6.18 -6.00 16.56
N SER A 29 -5.32 -6.92 16.99
CA SER A 29 -5.45 -8.32 16.65
C SER A 29 -6.68 -8.91 17.35
N ALA A 30 -7.64 -8.07 17.76
CA ALA A 30 -9.08 -8.29 17.80
C ALA A 30 -9.41 -9.50 16.94
N ALA A 31 -9.49 -10.62 17.64
CA ALA A 31 -9.65 -11.96 17.11
C ALA A 31 -10.45 -11.90 15.81
N SER A 32 -9.79 -12.15 14.67
CA SER A 32 -10.34 -11.93 13.32
C SER A 32 -11.79 -12.37 13.31
N LYS A 33 -12.71 -11.39 13.40
CA LYS A 33 -14.11 -11.72 13.67
C LYS A 33 -14.57 -12.51 12.46
N LYS A 34 -14.87 -13.80 12.64
CA LYS A 34 -15.21 -14.69 11.52
C LYS A 34 -16.50 -14.16 10.89
N ILE A 35 -16.36 -13.46 9.78
CA ILE A 35 -17.51 -13.02 8.98
C ILE A 35 -17.97 -14.19 8.12
N SER A 36 -19.29 -14.30 7.92
CA SER A 36 -19.80 -15.27 6.97
C SER A 36 -19.37 -14.89 5.55
N HIS A 37 -19.25 -15.88 4.66
CA HIS A 37 -18.88 -15.62 3.26
C HIS A 37 -19.86 -14.67 2.58
N GLY A 38 -21.17 -14.83 2.81
CA GLY A 38 -22.19 -13.93 2.27
C GLY A 38 -22.05 -12.49 2.79
N ALA A 39 -21.77 -12.32 4.08
CA ALA A 39 -21.53 -10.98 4.63
C ALA A 39 -20.27 -10.35 4.01
N ALA A 40 -19.20 -11.13 3.82
CA ALA A 40 -17.99 -10.66 3.15
C ALA A 40 -18.26 -10.14 1.74
N LEU A 41 -19.06 -10.88 0.97
CA LEU A 41 -19.44 -10.50 -0.39
C LEU A 41 -20.26 -9.21 -0.41
N ASN A 42 -21.25 -9.08 0.47
CA ASN A 42 -22.06 -7.85 0.56
C ASN A 42 -21.21 -6.63 0.92
N HIS A 43 -20.27 -6.78 1.87
CA HIS A 43 -19.33 -5.72 2.23
C HIS A 43 -18.44 -5.31 1.05
N LEU A 44 -17.96 -6.29 0.27
CA LEU A 44 -17.17 -6.04 -0.93
C LEU A 44 -17.99 -5.31 -1.99
N GLU A 45 -19.23 -5.72 -2.23
CA GLU A 45 -20.12 -5.13 -3.23
C GLU A 45 -20.42 -3.65 -2.90
N SER A 46 -20.77 -3.33 -1.65
CA SER A 46 -20.99 -1.94 -1.22
C SER A 46 -19.72 -1.07 -1.32
N LEU A 47 -18.54 -1.65 -1.09
CA LEU A 47 -17.28 -0.95 -1.28
C LEU A 47 -17.01 -0.66 -2.76
N LEU A 48 -17.34 -1.60 -3.65
CA LEU A 48 -17.19 -1.40 -5.09
C LEU A 48 -18.14 -0.31 -5.59
N ASP A 49 -19.39 -0.29 -5.15
CA ASP A 49 -20.36 0.76 -5.50
C ASP A 49 -19.86 2.15 -5.08
N TYR A 50 -19.31 2.25 -3.86
CA TYR A 50 -18.71 3.49 -3.36
C TYR A 50 -17.55 3.95 -4.26
N LEU A 51 -16.64 3.04 -4.59
CA LEU A 51 -15.47 3.35 -5.40
C LEU A 51 -15.82 3.69 -6.86
N GLU A 52 -16.86 3.06 -7.41
CA GLU A 52 -17.38 3.38 -8.74
C GLU A 52 -18.03 4.77 -8.78
N SER A 53 -18.68 5.19 -7.69
CA SER A 53 -19.25 6.54 -7.58
C SER A 53 -18.21 7.66 -7.44
N GLU A 54 -16.96 7.32 -7.18
CA GLU A 54 -15.89 8.29 -6.93
C GLU A 54 -15.17 8.68 -8.23
N GLU A 55 -15.62 9.79 -8.83
CA GLU A 55 -15.23 10.28 -10.17
C GLU A 55 -13.71 10.56 -10.35
N ASN A 56 -12.96 10.75 -9.27
CA ASN A 56 -11.52 11.09 -9.28
C ASN A 56 -10.64 10.06 -8.56
N SER A 57 -11.09 8.81 -8.48
CA SER A 57 -10.38 7.80 -7.70
C SER A 57 -9.15 7.28 -8.43
N LEU A 58 -7.95 7.66 -7.97
CA LEU A 58 -6.67 7.00 -8.31
C LEU A 58 -6.74 5.46 -8.17
N LEU A 59 -7.68 4.96 -7.35
CA LEU A 59 -7.88 3.54 -7.11
C LEU A 59 -8.49 2.82 -8.31
N SER A 60 -9.41 3.44 -9.06
CA SER A 60 -10.02 2.81 -10.25
C SER A 60 -8.97 2.53 -11.32
N ASP A 61 -8.09 3.51 -11.58
CA ASP A 61 -6.95 3.36 -12.50
C ASP A 61 -5.96 2.29 -12.02
N LYS A 62 -5.65 2.24 -10.72
CA LYS A 62 -4.79 1.19 -10.14
C LYS A 62 -5.38 -0.20 -10.28
N LEU A 63 -6.70 -0.35 -10.08
CA LEU A 63 -7.39 -1.62 -10.25
C LEU A 63 -7.41 -2.06 -11.73
N ILE A 64 -7.65 -1.13 -12.66
CA ILE A 64 -7.57 -1.39 -14.09
C ILE A 64 -6.15 -1.79 -14.50
N LEU A 65 -5.12 -1.06 -14.05
CA LEU A 65 -3.71 -1.39 -14.28
C LEU A 65 -3.35 -2.77 -13.72
N HIS A 66 -3.82 -3.10 -12.51
CA HIS A 66 -3.60 -4.42 -11.93
C HIS A 66 -4.23 -5.53 -12.79
N ARG A 67 -5.47 -5.34 -13.25
CA ARG A 67 -6.15 -6.26 -14.16
C ARG A 67 -5.39 -6.45 -15.48
N LEU A 68 -4.95 -5.36 -16.10
CA LEU A 68 -4.13 -5.42 -17.32
C LEU A 68 -2.83 -6.19 -17.10
N HIS A 69 -2.12 -5.95 -15.98
CA HIS A 69 -0.92 -6.72 -15.62
C HIS A 69 -1.22 -8.22 -15.39
N MET A 70 -2.37 -8.57 -14.82
CA MET A 70 -2.77 -9.97 -14.70
C MET A 70 -3.01 -10.61 -16.07
N ASP A 71 -3.72 -9.91 -16.96
CA ASP A 71 -4.04 -10.43 -18.30
C ASP A 71 -2.78 -10.60 -19.18
N ILE A 72 -1.85 -9.64 -19.13
CA ILE A 72 -0.54 -9.75 -19.81
C ILE A 72 0.22 -10.99 -19.30
N ARG A 73 0.35 -11.15 -17.97
CA ARG A 73 1.04 -12.31 -17.38
C ARG A 73 0.39 -13.64 -17.76
N LYS A 74 -0.95 -13.71 -17.80
CA LYS A 74 -1.66 -14.90 -18.28
C LYS A 74 -1.30 -15.21 -19.73
N LYS A 75 -1.30 -14.21 -20.61
CA LYS A 75 -0.97 -14.36 -22.03
C LYS A 75 0.48 -14.78 -22.23
N GLU A 76 1.43 -14.18 -21.52
CA GLU A 76 2.85 -14.57 -21.54
C GLU A 76 3.03 -16.02 -21.10
N ASN A 77 2.36 -16.43 -20.02
CA ASN A 77 2.43 -17.81 -19.54
C ASN A 77 1.83 -18.80 -20.56
N ALA A 78 0.73 -18.44 -21.22
CA ALA A 78 0.15 -19.26 -22.29
C ALA A 78 1.11 -19.38 -23.49
N MET A 79 1.72 -18.27 -23.90
CA MET A 79 2.69 -18.26 -25.00
C MET A 79 3.94 -19.08 -24.68
N LYS A 80 4.51 -18.93 -23.47
CA LYS A 80 5.63 -19.75 -22.99
C LYS A 80 5.31 -21.23 -23.07
N LYS A 81 4.13 -21.65 -22.61
CA LYS A 81 3.68 -23.05 -22.71
C LYS A 81 3.62 -23.53 -24.17
N GLN A 82 3.07 -22.71 -25.07
CA GLN A 82 3.00 -23.04 -26.49
C GLN A 82 4.40 -23.20 -27.11
N THR A 83 5.32 -22.28 -26.82
CA THR A 83 6.72 -22.36 -27.28
C THR A 83 7.43 -23.58 -26.72
N THR A 84 7.23 -23.91 -25.44
CA THR A 84 7.79 -25.12 -24.84
C THR A 84 7.29 -26.39 -25.54
N ILE A 85 6.00 -26.45 -25.88
CA ILE A 85 5.43 -27.57 -26.64
C ILE A 85 6.07 -27.64 -28.04
N LEU A 86 6.18 -26.51 -28.75
CA LEU A 86 6.78 -26.48 -30.09
C LEU A 86 8.25 -26.92 -30.08
N ASN A 87 9.03 -26.50 -29.07
CA ASN A 87 10.45 -26.86 -28.95
C ASN A 87 10.67 -28.35 -28.57
N PHE A 88 9.63 -29.04 -28.10
CA PHE A 88 9.72 -30.46 -27.75
C PHE A 88 9.53 -31.38 -28.97
N PHE A 89 8.85 -30.92 -30.03
CA PHE A 89 8.61 -31.65 -31.27
C PHE A 89 9.65 -31.32 -32.34
#